data_AF-A0A813HVE5-F1
#
_entry.id   AF-A0A813HVE5-F1
#
_cell.length_a   1.000
_cell.length_b   1.000
_cell.length_c   1.000
_cell.angle_alpha   90.00
_cell.angle_beta   90.00
_cell.angle_gamma   90.00
#
_symmetry.space_group_name_H-M   'P 1'
#
loop_
_entity.id
_entity.type
_entity.pdbx_description
1 polymer ?
#
loop_
_entity_poly.entity_id
_entity_poly.type
_entity_poly.pdbx_seq_one_letter_code
_entity_poly.pdbx_strand_id
1 'polypeptide(L)'
;FSDCEDSAWLTTFHEAAKGALCMEATELKDLEQGKGREAMETAIRHSYFQQPLKVTVRAKPDSYNGESRTNITCIDARPVPVAEHGRLMLKEIQEMLTRDSMMKGAGGA
;
A
#
# COMPACT_ATOMS: atom_id res chain seq x y z
N PHE A 1 -3.47 3.51 3.95
CA PHE A 1 -2.70 2.28 3.68
C PHE A 1 -2.22 1.75 5.02
N SER A 2 -2.26 0.44 5.24
CA SER A 2 -1.78 -0.18 6.48
C SER A 2 -0.95 -1.41 6.12
N ASP A 3 0.17 -1.58 6.81
CA ASP A 3 0.97 -2.80 6.79
C ASP A 3 1.13 -3.36 8.22
N CYS A 4 2.12 -4.25 8.42
CA CYS A 4 2.37 -4.86 9.72
C CYS A 4 3.04 -3.93 10.75
N GLU A 5 3.58 -2.79 10.32
CA GLU A 5 4.27 -1.85 11.19
C GLU A 5 3.36 -0.66 11.56
N ASP A 6 2.72 -0.04 10.57
CA ASP A 6 1.96 1.19 10.78
C ASP A 6 0.82 1.40 9.77
N SER A 7 0.03 2.44 10.02
CA SER A 7 -1.01 2.97 9.15
C SER A 7 -0.67 4.39 8.71
N ALA A 8 -0.66 4.61 7.39
CA ALA A 8 -0.39 5.91 6.79
C ALA A 8 -1.59 6.43 5.98
N TRP A 9 -1.89 7.71 6.15
CA TRP A 9 -2.78 8.46 5.25
C TRP A 9 -2.01 8.91 4.02
N LEU A 10 -2.54 8.55 2.84
CA LEU A 10 -1.94 8.86 1.55
C LEU A 10 -2.93 9.65 0.71
N THR A 11 -2.46 10.73 0.10
CA THR A 11 -3.21 11.40 -0.97
C THR A 11 -3.00 10.62 -2.27
N THR A 12 -3.99 10.57 -3.16
CA THR A 12 -3.82 9.93 -4.47
C THR A 12 -4.62 10.64 -5.55
N PHE A 13 -4.22 10.41 -6.80
CA PHE A 13 -4.92 10.90 -8.00
C PHE A 13 -5.56 9.73 -8.75
N HIS A 14 -6.33 10.05 -9.79
CA HIS A 14 -7.19 9.11 -10.49
C HIS A 14 -6.52 7.76 -10.86
N GLU A 15 -5.34 7.78 -11.49
CA GLU A 15 -4.68 6.54 -11.95
C GLU A 15 -4.35 5.58 -10.80
N ALA A 16 -3.74 6.07 -9.73
CA ALA A 16 -3.40 5.26 -8.58
C ALA A 16 -4.65 4.86 -7.76
N ALA A 17 -5.67 5.72 -7.69
CA ALA A 17 -6.96 5.38 -7.09
C ALA A 17 -7.66 4.24 -7.84
N LYS A 18 -7.66 4.29 -9.18
CA LYS A 18 -8.19 3.24 -10.05
C LYS A 18 -7.45 1.93 -9.83
N GLY A 19 -6.12 1.96 -9.77
CA GLY A 19 -5.31 0.77 -9.46
C GLY A 19 -5.63 0.18 -8.08
N ALA A 20 -5.86 1.03 -7.08
CA ALA A 20 -6.19 0.58 -5.72
C ALA A 20 -7.62 0.03 -5.60
N LEU A 21 -8.61 0.64 -6.26
CA LEU A 21 -10.02 0.25 -6.17
C LEU A 21 -10.42 -0.79 -7.23
N CYS A 22 -9.61 -0.97 -8.27
CA CYS A 22 -9.93 -1.74 -9.47
C CYS A 22 -11.24 -1.29 -10.15
N MET A 23 -11.54 0.01 -10.08
CA MET A 23 -12.78 0.61 -10.61
C MET A 23 -12.51 1.98 -11.22
N GLU A 24 -13.29 2.35 -12.22
CA GLU A 24 -13.23 3.69 -12.82
C GLU A 24 -13.98 4.72 -11.96
N ALA A 25 -13.51 5.97 -12.01
CA ALA A 25 -14.20 7.07 -11.33
C ALA A 25 -15.60 7.31 -11.93
N THR A 26 -15.78 7.06 -13.22
CA THR A 26 -17.08 7.16 -13.90
C THR A 26 -18.06 6.10 -13.41
N GLU A 27 -17.59 4.86 -13.20
CA GLU A 27 -18.43 3.78 -12.66
C GLU A 27 -18.94 4.10 -11.25
N LEU A 28 -18.06 4.65 -10.40
CA LEU A 28 -18.44 5.07 -9.05
C LEU A 28 -19.45 6.23 -9.07
N LYS A 29 -19.25 7.20 -9.97
CA LYS A 29 -20.17 8.31 -10.16
C LYS A 29 -21.55 7.83 -10.64
N ASP A 30 -21.59 6.93 -11.61
CA ASP A 30 -22.84 6.39 -12.15
C ASP A 30 -23.58 5.56 -11.08
N LEU A 31 -22.83 4.84 -10.24
CA LEU A 31 -23.38 4.11 -9.11
C LEU A 31 -23.99 5.04 -8.06
N GLU A 32 -23.31 6.14 -7.72
CA GLU A 32 -23.83 7.16 -6.82
C GLU A 32 -25.11 7.82 -7.38
N GLN A 33 -25.13 8.16 -8.67
CA GLN A 33 -26.29 8.79 -9.30
C GLN A 33 -27.47 7.84 -9.45
N GLY A 34 -27.23 6.56 -9.73
CA GLY A 34 -28.28 5.57 -9.98
C GLY A 34 -28.85 4.95 -8.70
N LYS A 35 -27.99 4.58 -7.74
CA LYS A 35 -28.38 3.83 -6.54
C LYS A 35 -28.13 4.58 -5.23
N GLY A 36 -27.60 5.79 -5.30
CA GLY A 36 -27.29 6.62 -4.15
C GLY A 36 -25.89 6.40 -3.60
N ARG A 37 -25.46 7.35 -2.75
CA ARG A 37 -24.13 7.39 -2.14
C ARG A 37 -23.78 6.14 -1.32
N GLU A 38 -24.75 5.56 -0.63
CA GLU A 38 -24.53 4.36 0.19
C GLU A 38 -24.10 3.15 -0.66
N ALA A 39 -24.70 2.99 -1.85
CA ALA A 39 -24.34 1.92 -2.77
C ALA A 39 -22.91 2.10 -3.29
N MET A 40 -22.52 3.34 -3.62
CA MET A 40 -21.14 3.68 -4.01
C MET A 40 -20.15 3.40 -2.88
N GLU A 41 -20.43 3.87 -1.66
CA GLU A 41 -19.56 3.62 -0.51
C GLU A 41 -19.44 2.13 -0.19
N THR A 42 -20.51 1.36 -0.35
CA THR A 42 -20.50 -0.10 -0.18
C THR A 42 -19.59 -0.77 -1.22
N ALA A 43 -19.65 -0.35 -2.49
CA ALA A 43 -18.75 -0.85 -3.53
C ALA A 43 -17.29 -0.53 -3.22
N ILE A 44 -16.99 0.69 -2.77
CA ILE A 44 -15.62 1.09 -2.37
C ILE A 44 -15.13 0.23 -1.20
N ARG A 45 -15.95 0.04 -0.16
CA ARG A 45 -15.59 -0.80 0.99
C ARG A 45 -15.37 -2.25 0.58
N HIS A 46 -16.11 -2.76 -0.39
CA HIS A 46 -15.91 -4.11 -0.91
C HIS A 46 -14.51 -4.27 -1.54
N SER A 47 -13.93 -3.23 -2.12
CA SER A 47 -12.55 -3.29 -2.65
C SER A 47 -11.46 -3.30 -1.57
N TYR A 48 -11.80 -3.04 -0.30
CA TYR A 48 -10.80 -2.97 0.77
C TYR A 48 -10.24 -4.35 1.08
N PHE A 49 -8.90 -4.43 1.17
CA PHE A 49 -8.16 -5.64 1.58
C PHE A 49 -8.43 -6.90 0.75
N GLN A 50 -9.02 -6.78 -0.45
CA GLN A 50 -9.27 -7.91 -1.34
C GLN A 50 -7.98 -8.59 -1.81
N GLN A 51 -6.89 -7.82 -1.92
CA GLN A 51 -5.58 -8.31 -2.30
C GLN A 51 -4.48 -7.40 -1.75
N PRO A 52 -3.27 -7.91 -1.51
CA PRO A 52 -2.13 -7.08 -1.15
C PRO A 52 -1.75 -6.16 -2.31
N LEU A 53 -1.49 -4.89 -2.00
CA LEU A 53 -1.10 -3.88 -2.98
C LEU A 53 0.35 -3.46 -2.76
N LYS A 54 1.09 -3.36 -3.88
CA LYS A 54 2.35 -2.64 -3.97
C LYS A 54 2.04 -1.20 -4.34
N VAL A 55 2.35 -0.27 -3.44
CA VAL A 55 2.17 1.16 -3.67
C VAL A 55 3.52 1.84 -3.91
N THR A 56 3.56 2.79 -4.83
CA THR A 56 4.68 3.71 -4.99
C THR A 56 4.26 5.07 -4.45
N VAL A 57 5.03 5.60 -3.51
CA VAL A 57 4.72 6.88 -2.85
C VAL A 57 5.80 7.92 -3.12
N ARG A 58 5.39 9.18 -3.12
CA ARG A 58 6.24 10.36 -3.16
C ARG A 58 6.02 11.15 -1.88
N ALA A 59 7.03 11.22 -1.03
CA ALA A 59 7.04 12.09 0.14
C ALA A 59 7.73 13.42 -0.21
N LYS A 60 7.08 14.54 0.08
CA LYS A 60 7.65 15.88 -0.10
C LYS A 60 7.31 16.74 1.12
N PRO A 61 8.26 17.54 1.62
CA PRO A 61 7.92 18.62 2.54
C PRO A 61 7.07 19.64 1.77
N ASP A 62 5.98 20.07 2.40
CA ASP A 62 5.07 21.09 1.92
C ASP A 62 4.90 22.14 3.03
N SER A 63 4.52 23.37 2.66
CA SER A 63 4.25 24.42 3.63
C SER A 63 2.84 24.94 3.43
N TYR A 64 2.00 24.72 4.43
CA TYR A 64 0.62 25.19 4.41
C TYR A 64 0.38 26.14 5.58
N ASN A 65 0.00 27.38 5.28
CA ASN A 65 -0.18 28.45 6.28
C ASN A 65 1.04 28.67 7.21
N GLY A 66 2.25 28.49 6.68
CA GLY A 66 3.50 28.66 7.43
C GLY A 66 3.91 27.45 8.26
N GLU A 67 3.11 26.39 8.32
CA GLU A 67 3.49 25.12 8.93
C GLU A 67 4.08 24.16 7.89
N SER A 68 5.27 23.64 8.18
CA SER A 68 5.87 22.56 7.40
C SER A 68 5.15 21.24 7.70
N ARG A 69 4.65 20.58 6.67
CA ARG A 69 3.99 19.27 6.75
C ARG A 69 4.53 18.36 5.65
N THR A 70 4.77 17.10 5.97
CA THR A 70 5.15 16.11 4.96
C THR A 70 3.90 15.65 4.23
N ASN A 71 3.81 15.94 2.94
CA ASN A 71 2.78 15.41 2.07
C ASN A 71 3.26 14.09 1.45
N ILE A 72 2.49 13.02 1.66
CA ILE A 72 2.74 11.71 1.07
C ILE A 72 1.65 11.43 0.03
N THR A 73 2.07 11.34 -1.23
CA THR A 73 1.17 11.04 -2.35
C THR A 73 1.46 9.65 -2.91
N CYS A 74 0.45 8.80 -3.00
CA CYS A 74 0.48 7.55 -3.76
C CYS A 74 0.39 7.86 -5.26
N ILE A 75 1.46 7.55 -5.98
CA ILE A 75 1.61 7.81 -7.42
C ILE A 75 1.35 6.58 -8.30
N ASP A 76 1.38 5.38 -7.71
CA ASP A 76 1.06 4.11 -8.37
C ASP A 76 0.56 3.10 -7.33
N ALA A 77 -0.41 2.28 -7.70
CA ALA A 77 -0.94 1.19 -6.87
C ALA A 77 -1.29 0.00 -7.76
N ARG A 78 -0.74 -1.16 -7.44
CA ARG A 78 -0.93 -2.39 -8.22
C ARG A 78 -0.89 -3.63 -7.33
N PRO A 79 -1.46 -4.77 -7.77
CA PRO A 79 -1.37 -6.02 -7.03
C PRO A 79 0.09 -6.43 -6.78
N VAL A 80 0.37 -7.00 -5.61
CA VAL A 80 1.69 -7.59 -5.34
C VAL A 80 1.87 -8.85 -6.19
N PRO A 81 2.99 -9.01 -6.91
CA PRO A 81 3.33 -10.26 -7.57
C PRO A 81 3.75 -11.31 -6.51
N VAL A 82 2.76 -11.99 -5.92
CA VAL A 82 2.93 -12.84 -4.73
C VAL A 82 4.02 -13.90 -4.89
N ALA A 83 4.14 -14.50 -6.08
CA ALA A 83 5.16 -15.51 -6.34
C ALA A 83 6.59 -14.93 -6.28
N GLU A 84 6.81 -13.76 -6.87
CA GLU A 84 8.10 -13.08 -6.84
C GLU A 84 8.42 -12.57 -5.44
N HIS A 85 7.44 -11.91 -4.82
CA HIS A 85 7.59 -11.35 -3.48
C HIS A 85 7.86 -12.45 -2.44
N GLY A 86 7.15 -13.58 -2.51
CA GLY A 86 7.38 -14.73 -1.64
C GLY A 86 8.79 -15.31 -1.74
N ARG A 87 9.35 -15.41 -2.96
CA ARG A 87 10.74 -15.85 -3.15
C ARG A 87 11.74 -14.90 -2.52
N LEU A 88 11.51 -13.59 -2.61
CA LEU A 88 12.36 -12.58 -1.97
C LEU A 88 12.30 -12.71 -0.44
N MET A 89 11.10 -12.81 0.14
CA MET A 89 10.94 -12.99 1.59
C MET A 89 11.65 -14.26 2.09
N LEU A 90 11.51 -15.38 1.39
CA LEU A 90 12.19 -16.64 1.76
C LEU A 90 13.71 -16.50 1.72
N LYS A 91 14.25 -15.80 0.71
CA LYS A 91 15.69 -15.51 0.61
C LYS A 91 16.17 -14.68 1.80
N GLU A 92 15.45 -13.62 2.16
CA GLU A 92 15.78 -12.76 3.30
C GLU A 92 15.75 -13.53 4.62
N ILE A 93 14.75 -14.40 4.83
CA ILE A 93 14.67 -15.28 6.01
C ILE A 93 15.87 -16.22 6.08
N GLN A 94 16.26 -16.83 4.96
CA GLN A 94 17.44 -17.70 4.91
C GLN A 94 18.74 -16.94 5.21
N GLU A 95 18.88 -15.71 4.73
CA GLU A 95 20.02 -14.84 5.03
C GLU A 95 20.07 -14.49 6.52
N MET A 96 18.94 -14.19 7.16
CA MET A 96 18.84 -13.95 8.60
C MET A 96 19.24 -15.19 9.42
N LEU A 97 18.71 -16.37 9.09
CA LEU A 97 19.05 -17.62 9.77
C LEU A 97 20.54 -17.98 9.64
N THR A 98 21.12 -17.75 8.47
CA THR A 98 22.55 -17.99 8.22
C THR A 98 23.40 -17.05 9.07
N ARG A 99 23.06 -15.76 9.11
CA ARG A 99 23.75 -14.76 9.93
C ARG A 99 23.73 -15.11 11.42
N ASP A 100 22.57 -15.51 11.94
CA ASP A 100 22.42 -15.92 13.33
C ASP A 100 23.26 -17.15 13.68
N SER A 101 23.34 -18.13 12.77
CA SER A 101 24.17 -19.31 12.96
C SER A 101 25.67 -18.98 13.04
N MET A 102 26.14 -18.03 12.22
CA MET A 102 27.52 -17.55 12.24
C MET A 102 27.84 -16.76 13.51
N MET A 103 26.92 -15.93 14.01
CA MET A 103 27.13 -15.18 15.26
C MET A 103 27.16 -16.10 16.49
N LYS A 104 26.35 -17.17 16.50
CA LYS A 104 26.36 -18.17 17.59
C LYS A 104 27.62 -19.05 17.59
N GLY A 105 28.23 -19.29 16.42
CA GLY A 105 29.49 -20.03 16.31
C GLY A 105 30.74 -19.24 16.74
N ALA A 106 30.70 -17.90 16.70
CA ALA A 106 31.85 -17.05 17.02
C ALA A 106 31.99 -16.71 18.52
N GLY A 107 30.96 -16.94 19.34
CA GLY A 107 30.95 -16.67 20.79
C GLY A 107 31.30 -17.88 21.68
N GLY A 108 31.68 -19.01 21.08
CA GLY A 108 32.04 -20.23 21.78
C GLY A 108 33.48 -20.65 21.49
N ALA A 109 34.44 -19.90 22.03
CA ALA A 109 35.85 -20.29 22.16
C ALA A 109 36.43 -19.67 23.43
#